data_AF-A0A2R4BP82-F1
#
_entry.id   AF-A0A2R4BP82-F1
#
_cell.length_a   1.000
_cell.length_b   1.000
_cell.length_c   1.000
_cell.angle_alpha   90.00
_cell.angle_beta   90.00
_cell.angle_gamma   90.00
#
_symmetry.space_group_name_H-M   'P 1'
#
loop_
_entity.id
_entity.type
_entity.pdbx_description
1 polymer ?
#
loop_
_entity_poly.entity_id
_entity_poly.type
_entity_poly.pdbx_seq_one_letter_code
_entity_poly.pdbx_strand_id
1 'polypeptide(L)'
;MSNNSDPMFEQYADMDFTDAKPVAKVPALARLQAERGGKSRITIRIDNATLAVFKARAEMAGGNYQTLMNEALAQAAQGVTLADVVRETIRQELRH
;
A
#
# COMPACT_ATOMS: atom_id res chain seq x y z
N MET A 1 -30.91 14.93 2.55
CA MET A 1 -29.44 14.91 2.54
C MET A 1 -29.00 13.46 2.34
N SER A 2 -28.70 13.08 1.10
CA SER A 2 -28.06 11.80 0.75
C SER A 2 -26.71 12.17 0.14
N ASN A 3 -25.61 11.82 0.82
CA ASN A 3 -24.25 12.24 0.47
C ASN A 3 -23.55 11.28 -0.51
N ASN A 4 -24.30 10.48 -1.28
CA ASN A 4 -23.68 9.55 -2.21
C ASN A 4 -23.61 10.18 -3.61
N SER A 5 -22.52 10.91 -3.86
CA SER A 5 -22.19 11.47 -5.18
C SER A 5 -21.44 10.46 -6.06
N ASP A 6 -21.84 9.18 -6.04
CA ASP A 6 -21.26 8.19 -6.94
C ASP A 6 -21.89 8.36 -8.33
N PRO A 7 -21.17 8.89 -9.34
CA PRO A 7 -21.73 9.13 -10.67
C PRO A 7 -22.16 7.83 -11.38
N MET A 8 -21.72 6.67 -10.89
CA MET A 8 -22.10 5.38 -11.44
C MET A 8 -23.43 4.86 -10.91
N PHE A 9 -23.98 5.47 -9.85
CA PHE A 9 -25.22 5.00 -9.23
C PHE A 9 -26.41 5.04 -10.22
N GLU A 10 -26.58 6.14 -10.94
CA GLU A 10 -27.69 6.32 -11.89
C GLU A 10 -27.63 5.32 -13.06
N GLN A 11 -26.43 4.94 -13.50
CA GLN A 11 -26.24 4.01 -14.61
C GLN A 11 -26.67 2.57 -14.28
N TYR A 12 -26.61 2.20 -13.00
CA TYR A 12 -26.87 0.84 -12.54
C TYR A 12 -28.11 0.73 -11.65
N ALA A 13 -28.81 1.83 -11.41
CA ALA A 13 -29.98 1.90 -10.53
C ALA A 13 -31.09 0.93 -10.97
N ASP A 14 -31.27 0.75 -12.28
CA ASP A 14 -32.31 -0.10 -12.86
C ASP A 14 -31.82 -1.51 -13.25
N MET A 15 -30.56 -1.86 -12.94
CA MET A 15 -30.05 -3.20 -13.23
C MET A 15 -30.55 -4.23 -12.22
N ASP A 16 -31.01 -5.38 -12.71
CA ASP A 16 -31.44 -6.49 -11.87
C ASP A 16 -30.24 -7.31 -11.37
N PHE A 17 -29.99 -7.25 -10.06
CA PHE A 17 -28.93 -7.97 -9.36
C PHE A 17 -29.44 -9.18 -8.56
N THR A 18 -30.67 -9.64 -8.78
CA THR A 18 -31.27 -10.75 -8.01
C THR A 18 -30.42 -12.03 -8.08
N ASP A 19 -29.82 -12.31 -9.23
CA ASP A 19 -28.94 -13.47 -9.45
C ASP A 19 -27.43 -13.16 -9.30
N ALA A 20 -27.09 -11.96 -8.81
CA ALA A 20 -25.70 -11.56 -8.69
C ALA A 20 -24.95 -12.45 -7.69
N LYS A 21 -23.78 -12.93 -8.11
CA LYS A 21 -22.89 -13.73 -7.25
C LYS A 21 -21.85 -12.80 -6.61
N PRO A 22 -21.58 -12.92 -5.30
CA PRO A 22 -20.47 -12.22 -4.67
C PRO A 22 -19.16 -12.50 -5.40
N VAL A 23 -18.29 -11.51 -5.48
CA VAL A 23 -16.96 -11.61 -6.14
C VAL A 23 -16.17 -12.83 -5.66
N ALA A 24 -16.23 -13.14 -4.36
CA ALA A 24 -15.59 -14.31 -3.76
C ALA A 24 -16.11 -15.65 -4.29
N LYS A 25 -17.35 -15.71 -4.80
CA LYS A 25 -17.97 -16.91 -5.38
C LYS A 25 -17.74 -17.03 -6.89
N VAL A 26 -17.06 -16.07 -7.52
CA VAL A 26 -16.67 -16.11 -8.94
C VAL A 26 -15.15 -16.31 -9.00
N PRO A 27 -14.66 -17.53 -9.31
CA PRO A 27 -13.24 -17.86 -9.18
C PRO A 27 -12.29 -16.93 -9.94
N ALA A 28 -12.67 -16.48 -11.14
CA ALA A 28 -11.87 -15.55 -11.93
C ALA A 28 -11.74 -14.17 -11.27
N LEU A 29 -12.83 -13.65 -10.69
CA LEU A 29 -12.83 -12.35 -10.01
C LEU A 29 -12.15 -12.44 -8.64
N ALA A 30 -12.31 -13.55 -7.91
CA ALA A 30 -11.62 -13.79 -6.66
C ALA A 30 -10.08 -13.84 -6.84
N ARG A 31 -9.61 -14.46 -7.93
CA ARG A 31 -8.18 -14.46 -8.30
C ARG A 31 -7.66 -13.06 -8.61
N LEU A 32 -8.38 -12.30 -9.44
CA LEU A 32 -8.02 -10.92 -9.75
C LEU A 32 -8.01 -10.02 -8.50
N GLN A 33 -8.92 -10.24 -7.55
CA GLN A 33 -8.97 -9.50 -6.30
C GLN A 33 -7.79 -9.87 -5.37
N ALA A 34 -7.41 -11.15 -5.33
CA ALA A 34 -6.24 -11.63 -4.58
C ALA A 34 -4.92 -11.11 -5.19
N GLU A 35 -4.82 -11.06 -6.52
CA GLU A 35 -3.69 -10.45 -7.23
C GLU A 35 -3.57 -8.94 -6.95
N ARG A 36 -4.70 -8.25 -6.76
CA ARG A 36 -4.72 -6.83 -6.36
C ARG A 36 -4.60 -6.60 -4.86
N GLY A 37 -4.85 -7.62 -4.04
CA GLY A 37 -4.74 -7.62 -2.58
C GLY A 37 -3.31 -7.80 -2.09
N GLY A 38 -2.36 -7.03 -2.62
CA GLY A 38 -0.91 -7.23 -2.39
C GLY A 38 -0.40 -6.96 -0.97
N LYS A 39 -1.26 -6.76 0.03
CA LYS A 39 -0.87 -6.49 1.42
C LYS A 39 -1.53 -7.48 2.36
N SER A 40 -0.72 -8.31 3.01
CA SER A 40 -1.19 -9.20 4.09
C SER A 40 -1.18 -8.46 5.42
N ARG A 41 -2.27 -8.57 6.18
CA ARG A 41 -2.31 -8.09 7.56
C ARG A 41 -1.57 -9.08 8.45
N ILE A 42 -0.49 -8.63 9.09
CA ILE A 42 0.32 -9.43 10.01
C ILE A 42 0.32 -8.81 11.41
N THR A 43 0.55 -9.64 12.43
CA THR A 43 0.85 -9.17 13.78
C THR A 43 2.35 -9.32 14.02
N ILE A 44 3.04 -8.21 14.26
CA ILE A 44 4.47 -8.17 14.56
C ILE A 44 4.72 -7.32 15.79
N ARG A 45 5.79 -7.60 16.53
CA ARG A 45 6.26 -6.75 17.63
C ARG A 45 7.27 -5.75 17.08
N ILE A 46 7.07 -4.47 17.36
CA ILE A 46 7.99 -3.39 17.03
C ILE A 46 8.24 -2.57 18.28
N ASP A 47 9.47 -2.10 18.48
CA ASP A 47 9.80 -1.21 19.58
C ASP A 47 9.05 0.12 19.48
N ASN A 48 8.58 0.61 20.63
CA ASN A 48 7.83 1.87 20.70
C ASN A 48 8.63 3.06 20.14
N ALA A 49 9.94 3.08 20.37
CA ALA A 49 10.82 4.12 19.84
C ALA A 49 10.85 4.13 18.31
N THR A 50 10.99 2.95 17.69
CA THR A 50 10.96 2.79 16.23
C THR A 50 9.61 3.23 15.67
N LEU A 51 8.51 2.79 16.29
CA LEU A 51 7.16 3.21 15.87
C LEU A 51 6.96 4.73 15.96
N ALA A 52 7.47 5.37 17.02
CA ALA A 52 7.39 6.83 17.20
C ALA A 52 8.11 7.59 16.08
N VAL A 53 9.29 7.13 15.66
CA VAL A 53 10.05 7.74 14.55
C VAL A 53 9.26 7.70 13.25
N PHE A 54 8.68 6.54 12.90
CA PHE A 54 7.90 6.40 11.67
C PHE A 54 6.61 7.21 11.70
N LYS A 55 5.95 7.34 12.87
CA LYS A 55 4.78 8.21 13.04
C LYS A 55 5.12 9.68 12.83
N ALA A 56 6.16 10.19 13.50
CA ALA A 56 6.58 11.57 13.35
C ALA A 56 6.97 11.91 11.90
N ARG A 57 7.68 11.00 11.21
CA ARG A 57 8.01 11.16 9.78
C ARG A 57 6.78 11.20 8.88
N ALA A 58 5.80 10.35 9.16
CA ALA A 58 4.55 10.32 8.40
C ALA A 58 3.73 11.59 8.61
N GLU A 59 3.68 12.14 9.83
CA GLU A 59 3.01 13.40 10.14
C GLU A 59 3.63 14.57 9.37
N MET A 60 4.97 14.66 9.34
CA MET A 60 5.68 15.71 8.59
C MET A 60 5.46 15.61 7.08
N ALA A 61 5.38 14.40 6.54
CA ALA A 61 5.21 14.15 5.10
C ALA A 61 3.73 14.09 4.65
N GLY A 62 2.77 14.21 5.57
CA GLY A 62 1.33 14.05 5.28
C GLY A 62 0.95 12.63 4.84
N GLY A 63 1.70 11.61 5.26
CA GLY A 63 1.61 10.24 4.77
C GLY A 63 1.18 9.20 5.81
N ASN A 64 1.26 7.92 5.44
CA ASN A 64 0.98 6.78 6.32
C ASN A 64 2.28 6.13 6.80
N TYR A 65 2.48 6.03 8.11
CA TYR A 65 3.66 5.39 8.72
C TYR A 65 3.83 3.92 8.29
N GLN A 66 2.74 3.21 7.99
CA GLN A 66 2.79 1.82 7.50
C GLN A 66 3.42 1.74 6.10
N THR A 67 3.22 2.76 5.26
CA THR A 67 3.87 2.84 3.95
C THR A 67 5.38 2.97 4.10
N LEU A 68 5.82 3.87 4.98
CA LEU A 68 7.25 4.08 5.27
C LEU A 68 7.90 2.82 5.87
N MET A 69 7.22 2.14 6.79
CA MET A 69 7.71 0.87 7.35
C MET A 69 7.82 -0.21 6.29
N ASN A 70 6.83 -0.36 5.40
CA ASN A 70 6.88 -1.34 4.33
C ASN A 70 8.00 -1.07 3.33
N GLU A 71 8.25 0.19 3.00
CA GLU A 71 9.35 0.59 2.13
C GLU A 71 10.71 0.24 2.75
N ALA A 72 10.91 0.56 4.04
CA ALA A 72 12.12 0.20 4.76
C ALA A 72 12.35 -1.31 4.82
N LEU A 73 11.29 -2.10 5.04
CA LEU A 73 11.34 -3.57 5.00
C LEU A 73 11.70 -4.09 3.60
N ALA A 74 11.16 -3.46 2.55
CA ALA A 74 11.48 -3.82 1.17
C ALA A 74 12.95 -3.55 0.82
N GLN A 75 13.47 -2.38 1.20
CA GLN A 75 14.88 -2.02 1.00
C GLN A 75 15.82 -2.98 1.75
N ALA A 76 15.48 -3.31 3.00
CA ALA A 76 16.23 -4.28 3.79
C ALA A 76 16.21 -5.69 3.17
N ALA A 77 15.04 -6.13 2.68
CA ALA A 77 14.89 -7.43 2.02
C ALA A 77 15.64 -7.52 0.69
N GLN A 78 15.78 -6.41 -0.03
CA GLN A 78 16.57 -6.32 -1.26
C GLN A 78 18.09 -6.34 -1.00
N GLY A 79 18.51 -6.29 0.27
CA GLY A 79 19.93 -6.24 0.63
C GLY A 79 20.60 -4.93 0.27
N VAL A 80 19.83 -3.86 0.01
CA VAL A 80 20.37 -2.53 -0.25
C VAL A 80 20.89 -2.00 1.08
N THR A 81 22.21 -2.04 1.25
CA THR A 81 22.84 -1.46 2.43
C THR A 81 22.97 0.05 2.24
N LEU A 82 23.01 0.80 3.34
CA LEU A 82 23.33 2.24 3.28
C LEU A 82 24.65 2.48 2.53
N ALA A 83 25.59 1.53 2.58
CA ALA A 83 26.85 1.60 1.84
C ALA A 83 26.64 1.54 0.32
N ASP A 84 25.63 0.82 -0.17
CA ASP A 84 25.32 0.73 -1.60
C ASP A 84 24.68 2.04 -2.10
N VAL A 85 23.78 2.63 -1.31
CA VAL A 85 23.17 3.94 -1.61
C VAL A 85 24.25 5.03 -1.63
N VAL A 86 25.11 5.08 -0.61
CA VAL A 86 26.21 6.06 -0.53
C VAL A 86 27.21 5.88 -1.67
N ARG A 87 27.54 4.64 -2.03
CA ARG A 87 28.46 4.35 -3.15
C ARG A 87 27.87 4.82 -4.48
N GLU A 88 26.56 4.70 -4.67
CA GLU A 88 25.90 5.18 -5.89
C GLU A 88 25.86 6.70 -5.94
N THR A 89 25.51 7.37 -4.83
CA THR A 89 25.52 8.84 -4.75
C THR A 89 26.92 9.41 -5.03
N ILE A 90 27.98 8.82 -4.45
CA ILE A 90 29.37 9.25 -4.72
C ILE A 90 29.74 9.07 -6.20
N ARG A 91 29.31 7.97 -6.84
CA ARG A 91 29.57 7.75 -8.28
C ARG A 91 28.85 8.75 -9.18
N GLN A 92 27.64 9.16 -8.81
CA GLN A 92 26.90 10.17 -9.55
C GLN A 92 27.57 11.53 -9.48
N GLU A 93 28.05 11.92 -8.30
CA GLU A 93 28.79 13.19 -8.09
C GLU A 93 30.17 13.21 -8.77
N LEU A 94 30.86 12.07 -8.88
CA LEU A 94 32.16 11.97 -9.60
C LEU A 94 32.03 11.91 -11.13
N ARG A 95 30.80 11.74 -11.64
CA ARG A 95 30.50 11.73 -13.08
C ARG A 95 29.93 13.06 -13.58
N HIS A 96 29.68 14.01 -12.67
CA HIS A 96 29.54 15.43 -12.97
C HIS A 96 30.90 16.13 -12.80
#